data_AF-A0A9D9L5I4-F1
#
_entry.id   AF-A0A9D9L5I4-F1
#
_cell.length_a   1.000
_cell.length_b   1.000
_cell.length_c   1.000
_cell.angle_alpha   90.00
_cell.angle_beta   90.00
_cell.angle_gamma   90.00
#
_symmetry.space_group_name_H-M   'P 1'
#
loop_
_entity.id
_entity.type
_entity.pdbx_description
1 polymer ?
#
loop_
_entity_poly.entity_id
_entity_poly.type
_entity_poly.pdbx_seq_one_letter_code
_entity_poly.pdbx_strand_id
1 'polypeptide(L)'
;MDRINVLDVIKSDWQALSVQYTYGRNAYALFSKNSIDEFSFRAKIQQEYDDVTIRKVDIFDEEFRKENFYYNDRTLGQLLLNSLKTPRNKALKYNNLTGKLLYTDPEWILRDKDSGKPFMLYALEIHLSPGMYLTLNVKTFREKKSDYGVWRREYIFDPMTKHLRRRLKNDDDSQQIFVEASFKDKRNTVDYLDISSIQRFKKCKLGILQTLLTEIKSELGEYISFEPEYKENTYSFELPPKQQGSWNNKGLVSLIKRPICIIDEVNSELSTLMADQIKSQLLTYYNINVIGTTWDERAYHIRLINDEEYYSERNIPDPHRIVPNNMIVQHMIVTNELETRKKAESPEITKVIQELLIKEDVITKQVRIFDWSSLAFDTTWKFVNRTKIRDSENSDKKSHILNALVAKPHNTVI
;
A
#
# COMPACT_ATOMS: atom_id res chain seq x y z
N MET A 1 -23.34 5.80 13.77
CA MET A 1 -24.03 4.91 12.82
C MET A 1 -23.22 4.91 11.54
N ASP A 2 -22.63 3.79 11.18
CA ASP A 2 -21.86 3.66 9.94
C ASP A 2 -22.79 3.93 8.75
N ARG A 3 -22.61 5.10 8.10
CA ARG A 3 -23.26 5.36 6.81
C ARG A 3 -22.70 4.34 5.83
N ILE A 4 -23.57 3.50 5.27
CA ILE A 4 -23.19 2.60 4.19
C ILE A 4 -22.76 3.41 3.00
N ASN A 5 -21.84 2.83 2.24
CA ASN A 5 -21.32 3.53 1.11
C ASN A 5 -22.40 3.65 0.02
N VAL A 6 -22.61 4.87 -0.47
CA VAL A 6 -23.59 5.17 -1.53
C VAL A 6 -23.41 4.27 -2.77
N LEU A 7 -22.19 3.86 -3.13
CA LEU A 7 -22.00 2.98 -4.28
C LEU A 7 -22.50 1.55 -4.04
N ASP A 8 -22.52 1.09 -2.79
CA ASP A 8 -23.06 -0.23 -2.47
C ASP A 8 -24.57 -0.26 -2.77
N VAL A 9 -25.30 0.81 -2.41
CA VAL A 9 -26.72 1.01 -2.75
C VAL A 9 -26.93 1.16 -4.25
N ILE A 10 -26.11 1.96 -4.92
CA ILE A 10 -26.19 2.14 -6.39
C ILE A 10 -26.01 0.80 -7.12
N LYS A 11 -25.11 -0.06 -6.64
CA LYS A 11 -24.88 -1.36 -7.24
C LYS A 11 -25.99 -2.37 -6.92
N SER A 12 -26.46 -2.43 -5.67
CA SER A 12 -27.50 -3.39 -5.25
C SER A 12 -28.89 -3.01 -5.76
N ASP A 13 -29.35 -1.80 -5.46
CA ASP A 13 -30.75 -1.40 -5.61
C ASP A 13 -31.03 -0.89 -7.01
N TRP A 14 -30.04 -0.23 -7.62
CA TRP A 14 -30.14 0.36 -8.95
C TRP A 14 -29.47 -0.48 -10.04
N GLN A 15 -28.88 -1.62 -9.67
CA GLN A 15 -28.33 -2.60 -10.60
C GLN A 15 -27.28 -2.02 -11.57
N ALA A 16 -26.44 -1.09 -11.11
CA ALA A 16 -25.33 -0.57 -11.90
C ALA A 16 -24.48 -1.73 -12.48
N LEU A 17 -23.99 -1.58 -13.71
CA LEU A 17 -23.08 -2.55 -14.33
C LEU A 17 -21.74 -2.59 -13.60
N SER A 18 -21.24 -1.45 -13.14
CA SER A 18 -20.03 -1.39 -12.32
C SER A 18 -19.99 -0.08 -11.56
N VAL A 19 -19.16 -0.04 -10.53
CA VAL A 19 -18.88 1.17 -9.75
C VAL A 19 -17.36 1.31 -9.61
N GLN A 20 -16.87 2.52 -9.41
CA GLN A 20 -15.44 2.77 -9.18
C GLN A 20 -15.25 3.97 -8.25
N TYR A 21 -14.56 3.75 -7.14
CA TYR A 21 -14.11 4.83 -6.28
C TYR A 21 -12.88 5.52 -6.88
N THR A 22 -12.84 6.84 -6.73
CA THR A 22 -11.59 7.59 -6.86
C THR A 22 -11.07 8.02 -5.51
N TYR A 23 -9.83 8.51 -5.49
CA TYR A 23 -9.31 9.20 -4.34
C TYR A 23 -9.98 10.58 -4.24
N GLY A 24 -10.60 10.89 -3.09
CA GLY A 24 -11.28 12.16 -2.85
C GLY A 24 -12.80 12.01 -2.72
N ARG A 25 -13.54 13.00 -3.21
CA ARG A 25 -15.01 13.14 -3.05
C ARG A 25 -15.83 12.60 -4.23
N ASN A 26 -15.19 11.98 -5.22
CA ASN A 26 -15.83 11.54 -6.46
C ASN A 26 -15.87 10.00 -6.57
N ALA A 27 -16.94 9.51 -7.16
CA ALA A 27 -17.10 8.10 -7.54
C ALA A 27 -17.96 7.98 -8.79
N TYR A 28 -17.80 6.87 -9.50
CA TYR A 28 -18.50 6.63 -10.76
C TYR A 28 -19.32 5.36 -10.69
N ALA A 29 -20.46 5.37 -11.39
CA ALA A 29 -21.31 4.22 -11.61
C ALA A 29 -21.64 4.13 -13.11
N LEU A 30 -21.49 2.93 -13.67
CA LEU A 30 -21.82 2.63 -15.06
C LEU A 30 -23.17 1.95 -15.12
N PHE A 31 -24.03 2.38 -16.04
CA PHE A 31 -25.34 1.80 -16.29
C PHE A 31 -25.48 1.42 -17.76
N SER A 32 -26.32 0.43 -18.03
CA SER A 32 -26.75 0.20 -19.41
C SER A 32 -27.57 1.39 -19.89
N LYS A 33 -27.47 1.72 -21.17
CA LYS A 33 -28.28 2.78 -21.78
C LYS A 33 -29.76 2.51 -21.49
N ASN A 34 -30.45 3.53 -20.99
CA ASN A 34 -31.88 3.51 -20.65
C ASN A 34 -32.27 2.50 -19.55
N SER A 35 -31.34 2.00 -18.73
CA SER A 35 -31.69 1.06 -17.64
C SER A 35 -32.21 1.73 -16.38
N ILE A 36 -32.08 3.05 -16.27
CA ILE A 36 -32.52 3.85 -15.12
C ILE A 36 -33.22 5.12 -15.60
N ASP A 37 -34.18 5.58 -14.80
CA ASP A 37 -34.71 6.94 -14.90
C ASP A 37 -33.81 7.88 -14.09
N GLU A 38 -33.13 8.81 -14.76
CA GLU A 38 -32.12 9.69 -14.14
C GLU A 38 -32.72 10.56 -13.04
N PHE A 39 -33.94 11.06 -13.24
CA PHE A 39 -34.61 11.93 -12.28
C PHE A 39 -34.92 11.18 -10.97
N SER A 40 -35.57 10.02 -11.08
CA SER A 40 -35.92 9.19 -9.93
C SER A 40 -34.68 8.65 -9.21
N PHE A 41 -33.64 8.26 -9.97
CA PHE A 41 -32.36 7.81 -9.43
C PHE A 41 -31.71 8.90 -8.58
N ARG A 42 -31.59 10.11 -9.14
CA ARG A 42 -31.00 11.24 -8.44
C ARG A 42 -31.81 11.63 -7.21
N ALA A 43 -33.13 11.77 -7.34
CA ALA A 43 -33.99 12.18 -6.24
C ALA A 43 -33.88 11.24 -5.03
N LYS A 44 -33.93 9.91 -5.26
CA LYS A 44 -33.90 8.92 -4.18
C LYS A 44 -32.53 8.81 -3.52
N ILE A 45 -31.43 8.86 -4.27
CA ILE A 45 -30.09 8.86 -3.65
C ILE A 45 -29.86 10.15 -2.85
N GLN A 46 -30.26 11.32 -3.35
CA GLN A 46 -30.09 12.59 -2.63
C GLN A 46 -30.98 12.68 -1.39
N GLN A 47 -32.14 12.01 -1.38
CA GLN A 47 -32.99 11.88 -0.20
C GLN A 47 -32.32 11.05 0.91
N GLU A 48 -31.58 9.99 0.54
CA GLU A 48 -30.93 9.08 1.49
C GLU A 48 -29.52 9.59 1.91
N TYR A 49 -28.83 10.29 1.01
CA TYR A 49 -27.48 10.82 1.18
C TYR A 49 -27.46 12.32 0.86
N ASP A 50 -27.64 13.14 1.88
CA ASP A 50 -27.72 14.61 1.82
C ASP A 50 -26.42 15.28 1.35
N ASP A 51 -25.29 14.59 1.51
CA ASP A 51 -23.95 15.03 1.12
C ASP A 51 -23.54 14.57 -0.29
N VAL A 52 -24.42 13.88 -1.02
CA VAL A 52 -24.13 13.32 -2.35
C VAL A 52 -24.83 14.11 -3.46
N THR A 53 -24.07 14.42 -4.52
CA THR A 53 -24.61 15.00 -5.76
C THR A 53 -24.37 14.04 -6.92
N ILE A 54 -25.45 13.69 -7.64
CA ILE A 54 -25.36 12.87 -8.85
C ILE A 54 -25.40 13.77 -10.07
N ARG A 55 -24.50 13.48 -11.02
CA ARG A 55 -24.46 14.11 -12.34
C ARG A 55 -24.19 13.04 -13.39
N LYS A 56 -24.92 13.11 -14.50
CA LYS A 56 -24.55 12.37 -15.70
C LYS A 56 -23.26 12.96 -16.26
N VAL A 57 -22.33 12.08 -16.61
CA VAL A 57 -21.02 12.44 -17.14
C VAL A 57 -21.05 12.35 -18.66
N ASP A 58 -20.53 13.37 -19.32
CA ASP A 58 -20.15 13.29 -20.73
C ASP A 58 -18.70 12.78 -20.83
N ILE A 59 -18.52 11.60 -21.42
CA ILE A 59 -17.20 10.99 -21.60
C ILE A 59 -16.48 11.50 -22.86
N PHE A 60 -17.12 12.35 -23.67
CA PHE A 60 -16.50 12.98 -24.83
C PHE A 60 -15.90 14.35 -24.52
N ASP A 61 -16.24 14.93 -23.37
CA ASP A 61 -15.59 16.12 -22.85
C ASP A 61 -14.15 15.78 -22.41
N GLU A 62 -13.18 16.22 -23.21
CA GLU A 62 -11.76 15.99 -22.94
C GLU A 62 -11.27 16.68 -21.67
N GLU A 63 -11.77 17.87 -21.35
CA GLU A 63 -11.38 18.60 -20.15
C GLU A 63 -11.92 17.86 -18.92
N PHE A 64 -13.20 17.49 -18.97
CA PHE A 64 -13.79 16.65 -17.94
C PHE A 64 -12.97 15.37 -17.74
N ARG A 65 -12.63 14.65 -18.82
CA ARG A 65 -11.85 13.41 -18.76
C ARG A 65 -10.50 13.58 -18.08
N LYS A 66 -9.74 14.60 -18.48
CA LYS A 66 -8.42 14.93 -17.92
C LYS A 66 -8.51 15.22 -16.42
N GLU A 67 -9.53 15.95 -15.99
CA GLU A 67 -9.73 16.32 -14.58
C GLU A 67 -10.24 15.16 -13.71
N ASN A 68 -11.12 14.32 -14.26
CA ASN A 68 -11.99 13.45 -13.44
C ASN A 68 -11.64 11.96 -13.52
N PHE A 69 -11.08 11.48 -14.64
CA PHE A 69 -10.76 10.05 -14.81
C PHE A 69 -9.30 9.69 -14.52
N TYR A 70 -8.45 10.69 -14.22
CA TYR A 70 -7.02 10.57 -13.87
C TYR A 70 -6.16 9.85 -14.92
N TYR A 71 -4.91 10.31 -15.13
CA TYR A 71 -3.85 9.68 -15.95
C TYR A 71 -4.34 8.67 -17.01
N ASN A 72 -4.53 9.13 -18.25
CA ASN A 72 -4.95 8.31 -19.40
C ASN A 72 -6.26 7.53 -19.18
N ASP A 73 -7.28 8.17 -18.60
CA ASP A 73 -8.60 7.57 -18.35
C ASP A 73 -8.60 6.29 -17.51
N ARG A 74 -7.61 6.14 -16.63
CA ARG A 74 -7.42 4.92 -15.84
C ARG A 74 -8.64 4.53 -15.02
N THR A 75 -9.33 5.51 -14.46
CA THR A 75 -10.55 5.26 -13.67
C THR A 75 -11.68 4.73 -14.55
N LEU A 76 -11.83 5.30 -15.76
CA LEU A 76 -12.81 4.85 -16.74
C LEU A 76 -12.47 3.44 -17.24
N GLY A 77 -11.21 3.17 -17.56
CA GLY A 77 -10.74 1.83 -17.93
C GLY A 77 -11.03 0.79 -16.84
N GLN A 78 -10.77 1.12 -15.57
CA GLN A 78 -11.10 0.22 -14.45
C GLN A 78 -12.61 0.04 -14.29
N LEU A 79 -13.40 1.10 -14.46
CA LEU A 79 -14.87 1.03 -14.42
C LEU A 79 -15.41 0.09 -15.51
N LEU A 80 -14.85 0.13 -16.71
CA LEU A 80 -15.18 -0.79 -17.80
C LEU A 80 -14.78 -2.22 -17.47
N LEU A 81 -13.54 -2.48 -17.04
CA LEU A 81 -13.12 -3.84 -16.64
C LEU A 81 -14.03 -4.42 -15.56
N ASN A 82 -14.45 -3.58 -14.61
CA ASN A 82 -15.34 -3.99 -13.54
C ASN A 82 -16.73 -4.45 -14.06
N SER A 83 -17.17 -4.08 -15.26
CA SER A 83 -18.47 -4.53 -15.78
C SER A 83 -18.48 -5.99 -16.25
N LEU A 84 -17.32 -6.58 -16.61
CA LEU A 84 -17.21 -7.91 -17.22
C LEU A 84 -17.81 -9.05 -16.39
N LYS A 85 -17.76 -8.95 -15.05
CA LYS A 85 -18.21 -10.02 -14.14
C LYS A 85 -19.50 -9.71 -13.41
N THR A 86 -20.31 -8.79 -13.92
CA THR A 86 -21.66 -8.57 -13.39
C THR A 86 -22.60 -9.66 -13.90
N PRO A 87 -23.16 -10.51 -13.02
CA PRO A 87 -24.00 -11.62 -13.44
C PRO A 87 -25.25 -11.11 -14.17
N ARG A 88 -25.67 -11.82 -15.22
CA ARG A 88 -26.88 -11.47 -15.98
C ARG A 88 -28.16 -11.69 -15.16
N ASN A 89 -28.13 -12.65 -14.23
CA ASN A 89 -29.24 -12.91 -13.32
C ASN A 89 -29.41 -11.72 -12.35
N LYS A 90 -30.59 -11.08 -12.37
CA LYS A 90 -30.93 -9.94 -11.49
C LYS A 90 -30.71 -10.24 -10.01
N ALA A 91 -30.98 -11.46 -9.57
CA ALA A 91 -30.78 -11.86 -8.17
C ALA A 91 -29.29 -11.94 -7.77
N LEU A 92 -28.38 -12.03 -8.75
CA LEU A 92 -26.93 -12.21 -8.53
C LEU A 92 -26.11 -10.98 -8.97
N LYS A 93 -26.75 -9.86 -9.34
CA LYS A 93 -26.10 -8.61 -9.82
C LYS A 93 -25.28 -7.85 -8.75
N TYR A 94 -24.87 -8.53 -7.68
CA TYR A 94 -24.07 -7.99 -6.59
C TYR A 94 -22.58 -8.40 -6.66
N ASN A 95 -22.13 -9.19 -7.64
CA ASN A 95 -20.69 -9.37 -7.83
C ASN A 95 -20.07 -8.05 -8.31
N ASN A 96 -18.88 -7.71 -7.80
CA ASN A 96 -18.18 -6.43 -8.01
C ASN A 96 -18.67 -5.21 -7.19
N LEU A 97 -19.17 -5.41 -5.97
CA LEU A 97 -19.56 -4.31 -5.05
C LEU A 97 -18.41 -3.40 -4.57
N THR A 98 -17.16 -3.65 -4.97
CA THR A 98 -16.03 -2.89 -4.41
C THR A 98 -15.30 -2.00 -5.40
N GLY A 99 -15.85 -1.88 -6.62
CA GLY A 99 -15.10 -1.32 -7.74
C GLY A 99 -13.78 -2.07 -7.96
N LYS A 100 -13.84 -3.40 -7.82
CA LYS A 100 -12.71 -4.30 -7.99
C LYS A 100 -13.16 -5.56 -8.71
N LEU A 101 -12.51 -5.84 -9.82
CA LEU A 101 -12.67 -7.09 -10.53
C LEU A 101 -11.87 -8.19 -9.82
N LEU A 102 -12.58 -9.13 -9.19
CA LEU A 102 -11.99 -10.27 -8.49
C LEU A 102 -12.31 -11.57 -9.24
N TYR A 103 -11.28 -12.36 -9.54
CA TYR A 103 -11.43 -13.76 -9.96
C TYR A 103 -11.22 -14.66 -8.75
N THR A 104 -12.07 -15.67 -8.60
CA THR A 104 -12.02 -16.64 -7.51
C THR A 104 -12.09 -18.05 -8.07
N ASP A 105 -11.52 -19.00 -7.35
CA ASP A 105 -11.64 -20.43 -7.62
C ASP A 105 -12.17 -21.15 -6.37
N PRO A 106 -13.03 -22.18 -6.49
CA PRO A 106 -13.51 -22.94 -5.34
C PRO A 106 -12.39 -23.56 -4.47
N GLU A 107 -11.24 -23.91 -5.05
CA GLU A 107 -10.07 -24.40 -4.31
C GLU A 107 -9.37 -23.31 -3.50
N TRP A 108 -9.70 -22.03 -3.74
CA TRP A 108 -9.13 -20.90 -3.01
C TRP A 108 -9.91 -20.56 -1.73
N ILE A 109 -10.80 -21.47 -1.32
CA ILE A 109 -11.62 -21.37 -0.11
C ILE A 109 -11.07 -22.36 0.91
N LEU A 110 -10.41 -21.84 1.94
CA LEU A 110 -9.94 -22.65 3.06
C LEU A 110 -11.06 -22.79 4.09
N ARG A 111 -11.31 -24.04 4.46
CA ARG A 111 -12.36 -24.45 5.39
C ARG A 111 -11.75 -25.02 6.65
N ASP A 112 -12.39 -24.71 7.76
CA ASP A 112 -12.07 -25.31 9.04
C ASP A 112 -12.40 -26.80 8.98
N LYS A 113 -11.49 -27.63 9.50
CA LYS A 113 -11.59 -29.09 9.33
C LYS A 113 -12.77 -29.68 10.09
N ASP A 114 -13.10 -29.09 11.25
CA ASP A 114 -14.09 -29.64 12.16
C ASP A 114 -15.50 -29.14 11.80
N SER A 115 -15.63 -27.84 11.53
CA SER A 115 -16.93 -27.22 11.22
C SER A 115 -17.28 -27.19 9.73
N GLY A 116 -16.30 -27.40 8.83
CA GLY A 116 -16.47 -27.26 7.38
C GLY A 116 -16.73 -25.82 6.88
N LYS A 117 -16.79 -24.86 7.81
CA LYS A 117 -17.06 -23.45 7.51
C LYS A 117 -15.84 -22.78 6.87
N PRO A 118 -16.03 -21.89 5.88
CA PRO A 118 -14.92 -21.15 5.30
C PRO A 118 -14.37 -20.18 6.35
N PHE A 119 -13.06 -20.16 6.59
CA PHE A 119 -12.42 -19.19 7.50
C PHE A 119 -11.47 -18.24 6.76
N MET A 120 -11.08 -18.62 5.54
CA MET A 120 -10.22 -17.81 4.68
C MET A 120 -10.54 -18.07 3.21
N LEU A 121 -10.48 -17.00 2.43
CA LEU A 121 -10.63 -17.03 0.99
C LEU A 121 -9.54 -16.19 0.37
N TYR A 122 -9.13 -16.52 -0.85
CA TYR A 122 -8.31 -15.61 -1.64
C TYR A 122 -8.80 -15.50 -3.07
N ALA A 123 -8.50 -14.38 -3.69
CA ALA A 123 -8.94 -14.00 -5.02
C ALA A 123 -7.78 -13.34 -5.77
N LEU A 124 -7.87 -13.34 -7.10
CA LEU A 124 -6.99 -12.56 -7.96
C LEU A 124 -7.71 -11.27 -8.35
N GLU A 125 -7.23 -10.15 -7.81
CA GLU A 125 -7.68 -8.82 -8.16
C GLU A 125 -7.01 -8.35 -9.45
N ILE A 126 -7.85 -7.90 -10.39
CA ILE A 126 -7.44 -7.26 -11.63
C ILE A 126 -7.54 -5.74 -11.46
N HIS A 127 -6.42 -5.06 -11.66
CA HIS A 127 -6.31 -3.62 -11.42
C HIS A 127 -5.47 -2.91 -12.49
N LEU A 128 -5.92 -1.73 -12.94
CA LEU A 128 -5.13 -0.79 -13.74
C LEU A 128 -4.33 0.16 -12.84
N SER A 129 -3.03 -0.08 -12.78
CA SER A 129 -2.09 0.77 -12.03
C SER A 129 -1.73 2.05 -12.83
N PRO A 130 -1.13 3.08 -12.21
CA PRO A 130 -0.69 4.28 -12.93
C PRO A 130 0.18 3.92 -14.14
N GLY A 131 -0.08 4.53 -15.30
CA GLY A 131 0.51 4.08 -16.57
C GLY A 131 -0.40 3.15 -17.38
N MET A 132 -1.64 2.91 -16.96
CA MET A 132 -2.57 1.96 -17.61
C MET A 132 -2.07 0.51 -17.63
N TYR A 133 -1.13 0.16 -16.73
CA TYR A 133 -0.59 -1.20 -16.65
C TYR A 133 -1.53 -2.14 -15.90
N LEU A 134 -1.85 -3.27 -16.52
CA LEU A 134 -2.65 -4.34 -15.93
C LEU A 134 -1.86 -5.06 -14.84
N THR A 135 -2.46 -5.20 -13.66
CA THR A 135 -1.83 -5.82 -12.48
C THR A 135 -2.71 -6.93 -11.92
N LEU A 136 -2.10 -8.08 -11.59
CA LEU A 136 -2.76 -9.28 -11.05
C LEU A 136 -2.27 -9.53 -9.62
N ASN A 137 -3.07 -9.14 -8.63
CA ASN A 137 -2.73 -9.18 -7.21
C ASN A 137 -3.53 -10.23 -6.46
N VAL A 138 -2.86 -11.04 -5.64
CA VAL A 138 -3.58 -11.96 -4.75
C VAL A 138 -4.09 -11.19 -3.55
N LYS A 139 -5.40 -11.28 -3.30
CA LYS A 139 -6.09 -10.66 -2.16
C LYS A 139 -6.66 -11.74 -1.26
N THR A 140 -6.32 -11.67 0.03
CA THR A 140 -6.79 -12.61 1.04
C THR A 140 -7.85 -11.95 1.92
N PHE A 141 -8.91 -12.70 2.18
CA PHE A 141 -10.00 -12.35 3.06
C PHE A 141 -10.10 -13.38 4.17
N ARG A 142 -10.27 -12.92 5.40
CA ARG A 142 -10.35 -13.77 6.59
C ARG A 142 -11.61 -13.46 7.35
N GLU A 143 -12.14 -14.48 8.00
CA GLU A 143 -13.21 -14.29 8.97
C GLU A 143 -12.82 -13.22 9.99
N LYS A 144 -13.73 -12.27 10.21
CA LYS A 144 -13.55 -11.15 11.12
C LYS A 144 -13.52 -11.70 12.55
N LYS A 145 -12.38 -11.54 13.20
CA LYS A 145 -12.19 -11.68 14.64
C LYS A 145 -12.33 -10.31 15.34
N SER A 146 -12.57 -10.32 16.64
CA SER A 146 -12.80 -9.12 17.47
C SER A 146 -11.62 -8.15 17.50
N ASP A 147 -10.41 -8.59 17.14
CA ASP A 147 -9.16 -7.84 17.10
C ASP A 147 -8.98 -6.99 15.83
N TYR A 148 -9.83 -7.16 14.81
CA TYR A 148 -9.78 -6.29 13.63
C TYR A 148 -10.49 -4.97 13.92
N GLY A 149 -9.75 -3.86 13.75
CA GLY A 149 -10.28 -2.51 13.95
C GLY A 149 -11.54 -2.22 13.11
N VAL A 150 -12.43 -1.40 13.68
CA VAL A 150 -13.76 -1.03 13.16
C VAL A 150 -13.71 -0.45 11.73
N TRP A 151 -12.59 0.16 11.35
CA TRP A 151 -12.40 0.80 10.04
C TRP A 151 -12.24 -0.16 8.86
N ARG A 152 -12.14 -1.47 9.10
CA ARG A 152 -12.00 -2.45 8.02
C ARG A 152 -13.33 -2.70 7.35
N ARG A 153 -13.32 -2.42 6.06
CA ARG A 153 -14.31 -2.81 5.06
C ARG A 153 -14.72 -4.30 5.20
N GLU A 154 -16.01 -4.53 5.42
CA GLU A 154 -16.60 -5.85 5.69
C GLU A 154 -17.22 -6.50 4.45
N TYR A 155 -17.17 -7.83 4.42
CA TYR A 155 -17.59 -8.68 3.32
C TYR A 155 -18.38 -9.88 3.81
N ILE A 156 -19.26 -10.39 2.97
CA ILE A 156 -20.03 -11.62 3.19
C ILE A 156 -19.71 -12.59 2.06
N PHE A 157 -19.46 -13.85 2.42
CA PHE A 157 -19.29 -14.92 1.44
C PHE A 157 -20.65 -15.46 1.03
N ASP A 158 -20.92 -15.45 -0.27
CA ASP A 158 -22.13 -16.01 -0.83
C ASP A 158 -21.92 -17.50 -1.16
N PRO A 159 -22.62 -18.42 -0.46
CA PRO A 159 -22.42 -19.85 -0.67
C PRO A 159 -22.97 -20.35 -2.01
N MET A 160 -23.88 -19.64 -2.67
CA MET A 160 -24.45 -20.01 -3.97
C MET A 160 -23.49 -19.65 -5.09
N THR A 161 -22.99 -18.42 -5.09
CA THR A 161 -22.11 -17.92 -6.15
C THR A 161 -20.64 -18.17 -5.88
N LYS A 162 -20.28 -18.56 -4.66
CA LYS A 162 -18.90 -18.74 -4.20
C LYS A 162 -18.05 -17.46 -4.34
N HIS A 163 -18.70 -16.29 -4.28
CA HIS A 163 -18.05 -14.99 -4.36
C HIS A 163 -18.20 -14.21 -3.06
N LEU A 164 -17.34 -13.19 -2.90
CA LEU A 164 -17.44 -12.22 -1.81
C LEU A 164 -18.22 -10.99 -2.28
N ARG A 165 -19.10 -10.51 -1.41
CA ARG A 165 -19.88 -9.29 -1.60
C ARG A 165 -19.69 -8.34 -0.42
N ARG A 166 -19.88 -7.02 -0.59
CA ARG A 166 -19.91 -6.06 0.53
C ARG A 166 -21.06 -6.40 1.48
N ARG A 167 -20.82 -6.19 2.77
CA ARG A 167 -21.90 -6.16 3.76
C ARG A 167 -22.72 -4.87 3.60
N LEU A 168 -24.04 -5.02 3.57
CA LEU A 168 -25.06 -3.98 3.49
C LEU A 168 -25.76 -3.80 4.85
N LYS A 169 -26.59 -2.75 5.01
CA LYS A 169 -27.28 -2.43 6.28
C LYS A 169 -28.20 -3.53 6.75
N ASN A 170 -28.88 -4.09 5.77
CA ASN A 170 -30.01 -4.99 5.98
C ASN A 170 -29.52 -6.45 5.95
N ASP A 171 -28.21 -6.68 5.85
CA ASP A 171 -27.66 -8.03 6.00
C ASP A 171 -27.77 -8.48 7.45
N ASP A 172 -28.11 -9.76 7.61
CA ASP A 172 -28.26 -10.37 8.93
C ASP A 172 -26.93 -10.41 9.69
N ASP A 173 -26.95 -9.94 10.93
CA ASP A 173 -25.82 -9.94 11.85
C ASP A 173 -25.29 -11.35 12.16
N SER A 174 -26.09 -12.39 11.92
CA SER A 174 -25.69 -13.80 12.09
C SER A 174 -24.76 -14.32 10.98
N GLN A 175 -24.65 -13.59 9.86
CA GLN A 175 -23.82 -14.02 8.74
C GLN A 175 -22.33 -13.97 9.08
N GLN A 176 -21.57 -14.89 8.50
CA GLN A 176 -20.12 -14.91 8.66
C GLN A 176 -19.49 -13.73 7.91
N ILE A 177 -18.83 -12.84 8.66
CA ILE A 177 -18.22 -11.62 8.13
C ILE A 177 -16.75 -11.87 7.84
N PHE A 178 -16.28 -11.34 6.71
CA PHE A 178 -14.89 -11.39 6.28
C PHE A 178 -14.30 -9.98 6.14
N VAL A 179 -12.99 -9.85 6.34
CA VAL A 179 -12.21 -8.63 6.13
C VAL A 179 -10.97 -8.92 5.30
N GLU A 180 -10.52 -7.95 4.50
CA GLU A 180 -9.24 -8.06 3.77
C GLU A 180 -8.09 -8.13 4.79
N ALA A 181 -7.45 -9.28 4.90
CA ALA A 181 -6.39 -9.58 5.86
C ALA A 181 -5.60 -10.83 5.46
N SER A 182 -4.28 -10.82 5.70
CA SER A 182 -3.43 -12.01 5.59
C SER A 182 -2.92 -12.43 6.96
N PHE A 183 -2.25 -13.58 7.05
CA PHE A 183 -1.40 -13.87 8.20
C PHE A 183 -0.13 -13.00 8.13
N LYS A 184 0.46 -12.71 9.29
CA LYS A 184 1.68 -11.88 9.39
C LYS A 184 2.84 -12.49 8.59
N ASP A 185 3.01 -13.81 8.69
CA ASP A 185 4.16 -14.54 8.14
C ASP A 185 3.80 -15.47 6.97
N LYS A 186 2.54 -15.45 6.51
CA LYS A 186 2.08 -16.28 5.39
C LYS A 186 1.19 -15.47 4.46
N ARG A 187 1.57 -15.46 3.19
CA ARG A 187 0.77 -14.88 2.10
C ARG A 187 0.27 -16.02 1.22
N ASN A 188 -1.00 -15.93 0.83
CA ASN A 188 -1.52 -16.84 -0.19
C ASN A 188 -0.91 -16.47 -1.53
N THR A 189 -0.61 -17.47 -2.33
CA THR A 189 -0.05 -17.33 -3.66
C THR A 189 -0.95 -18.02 -4.67
N VAL A 190 -0.99 -17.45 -5.86
CA VAL A 190 -1.52 -18.10 -7.05
C VAL A 190 -0.33 -18.25 -7.98
N ASP A 191 -0.09 -19.47 -8.45
CA ASP A 191 1.04 -19.75 -9.33
C ASP A 191 1.01 -18.82 -10.53
N TYR A 192 2.18 -18.29 -10.89
CA TYR A 192 2.28 -17.39 -12.03
C TYR A 192 1.91 -18.13 -13.32
N LEU A 193 2.50 -19.31 -13.52
CA LEU A 193 2.26 -20.21 -14.63
C LEU A 193 2.26 -21.65 -14.12
N ASP A 194 1.22 -22.41 -14.45
CA ASP A 194 1.17 -23.85 -14.23
C ASP A 194 0.63 -24.53 -15.49
N ILE A 195 1.49 -25.24 -16.22
CA ILE A 195 1.15 -25.96 -17.46
C ILE A 195 1.00 -27.47 -17.26
N SER A 196 0.95 -27.94 -16.01
CA SER A 196 0.87 -29.38 -15.73
C SER A 196 -0.46 -30.01 -16.15
N SER A 197 -1.54 -29.23 -16.23
CA SER A 197 -2.79 -29.62 -16.87
C SER A 197 -3.59 -28.39 -17.32
N ILE A 198 -4.57 -28.59 -18.20
CA ILE A 198 -5.45 -27.50 -18.63
C ILE A 198 -6.24 -26.89 -17.47
N GLN A 199 -6.67 -27.71 -16.50
CA GLN A 199 -7.40 -27.23 -15.31
C GLN A 199 -6.49 -26.38 -14.42
N ARG A 200 -5.23 -26.79 -14.24
CA ARG A 200 -4.25 -26.04 -13.46
C ARG A 200 -3.82 -24.76 -14.15
N PHE A 201 -3.64 -24.79 -15.47
CA PHE A 201 -3.39 -23.60 -16.26
C PHE A 201 -4.52 -22.58 -16.12
N LYS A 202 -5.77 -23.00 -16.25
CA LYS A 202 -6.94 -22.10 -16.13
C LYS A 202 -7.02 -21.34 -14.80
N LYS A 203 -6.47 -21.88 -13.71
CA LYS A 203 -6.45 -21.22 -12.39
C LYS A 203 -5.13 -20.51 -12.06
N CYS A 204 -4.06 -20.68 -12.83
CA CYS A 204 -2.84 -19.88 -12.64
C CYS A 204 -3.05 -18.44 -13.13
N LYS A 205 -2.15 -17.50 -12.76
CA LYS A 205 -2.28 -16.09 -13.16
C LYS A 205 -2.35 -15.91 -14.68
N LEU A 206 -1.51 -16.61 -15.44
CA LEU A 206 -1.50 -16.49 -16.90
C LEU A 206 -2.75 -17.09 -17.58
N GLY A 207 -3.36 -18.14 -17.03
CA GLY A 207 -4.63 -18.66 -17.56
C GLY A 207 -5.82 -17.75 -17.25
N ILE A 208 -5.84 -17.13 -16.05
CA ILE A 208 -6.84 -16.11 -15.72
C ILE A 208 -6.65 -14.87 -16.60
N LEU A 209 -5.40 -14.45 -16.84
CA LEU A 209 -5.09 -13.36 -17.76
C LEU A 209 -5.58 -13.65 -19.19
N GLN A 210 -5.34 -14.86 -19.71
CA GLN A 210 -5.85 -15.26 -21.02
C GLN A 210 -7.39 -15.18 -21.08
N THR A 211 -8.06 -15.66 -20.04
CA THR A 211 -9.53 -15.60 -19.93
C THR A 211 -10.01 -14.16 -19.93
N LEU A 212 -9.41 -13.31 -19.10
CA LEU A 212 -9.70 -11.88 -19.02
C LEU A 212 -9.51 -11.18 -20.37
N LEU A 213 -8.40 -11.40 -21.07
CA LEU A 213 -8.14 -10.79 -22.38
C LEU A 213 -9.15 -11.23 -23.43
N THR A 214 -9.62 -12.48 -23.37
CA THR A 214 -10.68 -12.98 -24.24
C THR A 214 -12.01 -12.28 -23.96
N GLU A 215 -12.37 -12.13 -22.69
CA GLU A 215 -13.59 -11.43 -22.24
C GLU A 215 -13.58 -9.95 -22.62
N ILE A 216 -12.43 -9.28 -22.42
CA ILE A 216 -12.23 -7.89 -22.84
C ILE A 216 -12.45 -7.77 -24.35
N LYS A 217 -11.80 -8.62 -25.14
CA LYS A 217 -11.93 -8.56 -26.61
C LYS A 217 -13.38 -8.77 -27.06
N SER A 218 -14.12 -9.68 -26.42
CA SER A 218 -15.51 -9.97 -26.81
C SER A 218 -16.53 -8.94 -26.33
N GLU A 219 -16.37 -8.37 -25.14
CA GLU A 219 -17.39 -7.51 -24.52
C GLU A 219 -17.03 -6.03 -24.54
N LEU A 220 -15.74 -5.70 -24.55
CA LEU A 220 -15.23 -4.34 -24.42
C LEU A 220 -14.27 -3.93 -25.54
N GLY A 221 -14.08 -4.77 -26.56
CA GLY A 221 -13.07 -4.57 -27.61
C GLY A 221 -13.25 -3.30 -28.44
N GLU A 222 -14.46 -2.73 -28.47
CA GLU A 222 -14.74 -1.43 -29.11
C GLU A 222 -14.26 -0.24 -28.27
N TYR A 223 -14.11 -0.42 -26.96
CA TYR A 223 -13.80 0.64 -26.00
C TYR A 223 -12.34 0.61 -25.51
N ILE A 224 -11.79 -0.58 -25.30
CA ILE A 224 -10.45 -0.76 -24.72
C ILE A 224 -9.73 -1.95 -25.35
N SER A 225 -8.46 -1.74 -25.69
CA SER A 225 -7.55 -2.81 -26.09
C SER A 225 -6.40 -2.93 -25.09
N PHE A 226 -5.76 -4.10 -25.09
CA PHE A 226 -4.58 -4.37 -24.28
C PHE A 226 -3.46 -4.83 -25.20
N GLU A 227 -2.31 -4.18 -25.07
CA GLU A 227 -1.12 -4.50 -25.84
C GLU A 227 0.06 -4.75 -24.90
N PRO A 228 0.96 -5.68 -25.24
CA PRO A 228 2.23 -5.79 -24.55
C PRO A 228 2.99 -4.48 -24.70
N GLU A 229 3.32 -3.84 -23.58
CA GLU A 229 4.19 -2.67 -23.54
C GLU A 229 5.43 -3.01 -22.75
N TYR A 230 6.58 -2.62 -23.26
CA TYR A 230 7.83 -2.86 -22.57
C TYR A 230 8.15 -1.65 -21.68
N LYS A 231 8.29 -1.87 -20.38
CA LYS A 231 8.84 -0.86 -19.45
C LYS A 231 10.34 -0.80 -19.64
N GLU A 232 10.78 0.19 -20.39
CA GLU A 232 12.21 0.45 -20.54
C GLU A 232 12.82 1.00 -19.24
N ASN A 233 14.14 0.80 -19.05
CA ASN A 233 14.94 1.38 -17.95
C ASN A 233 14.47 1.05 -16.52
N THR A 234 13.71 -0.04 -16.34
CA THR A 234 13.35 -0.53 -15.01
C THR A 234 14.29 -1.68 -14.65
N TYR A 235 15.14 -1.48 -13.63
CA TYR A 235 15.95 -2.56 -13.09
C TYR A 235 15.34 -3.02 -11.77
N SER A 236 15.09 -4.33 -11.66
CA SER A 236 14.68 -4.95 -10.40
C SER A 236 15.86 -5.72 -9.84
N PHE A 237 16.43 -5.20 -8.74
CA PHE A 237 17.46 -5.89 -8.00
C PHE A 237 16.82 -6.54 -6.78
N GLU A 238 16.69 -7.87 -6.81
CA GLU A 238 16.30 -8.61 -5.61
C GLU A 238 17.54 -8.79 -4.73
N LEU A 239 17.49 -8.25 -3.50
CA LEU A 239 18.53 -8.51 -2.52
C LEU A 239 18.53 -10.01 -2.19
N PRO A 240 19.66 -10.73 -2.39
CA PRO A 240 19.76 -12.13 -2.04
C PRO A 240 19.36 -12.35 -0.57
N PRO A 241 18.66 -13.46 -0.22
CA PRO A 241 18.25 -13.73 1.16
C PRO A 241 19.39 -13.68 2.18
N LYS A 242 20.62 -14.05 1.78
CA LYS A 242 21.83 -13.96 2.61
C LYS A 242 22.20 -12.51 2.96
N GLN A 243 21.95 -11.55 2.07
CA GLN A 243 22.16 -10.12 2.33
C GLN A 243 21.01 -9.53 3.16
N GLN A 244 19.77 -10.02 3.00
CA GLN A 244 18.65 -9.59 3.85
C GLN A 244 18.86 -9.94 5.33
N GLY A 245 19.45 -11.11 5.62
CA GLY A 245 19.85 -11.48 6.99
C GLY A 245 21.16 -10.86 7.49
N SER A 246 21.96 -10.26 6.60
CA SER A 246 23.24 -9.59 6.90
C SER A 246 23.06 -8.21 7.52
N TRP A 247 21.87 -7.60 7.39
CA TRP A 247 21.51 -6.34 8.05
C TRP A 247 21.04 -6.55 9.50
N ASN A 248 21.41 -7.67 10.11
CA ASN A 248 21.46 -7.77 11.57
C ASN A 248 22.46 -6.74 12.14
N ASN A 249 22.54 -6.60 13.46
CA ASN A 249 23.38 -5.59 14.13
C ASN A 249 24.81 -5.49 13.59
N LYS A 250 25.40 -6.60 13.15
CA LYS A 250 26.77 -6.63 12.61
C LYS A 250 26.90 -5.85 11.28
N GLY A 251 25.86 -5.84 10.46
CA GLY A 251 25.82 -5.06 9.21
C GLY A 251 25.63 -3.56 9.44
N LEU A 252 24.94 -3.16 10.51
CA LEU A 252 24.82 -1.75 10.88
C LEU A 252 26.12 -1.22 11.52
N VAL A 253 26.76 -2.02 12.37
CA VAL A 253 28.03 -1.65 13.03
C VAL A 253 29.14 -1.37 12.03
N SER A 254 29.23 -2.12 10.94
CA SER A 254 30.27 -1.90 9.93
C SER A 254 30.16 -0.54 9.22
N LEU A 255 28.99 0.11 9.28
CA LEU A 255 28.76 1.44 8.72
C LEU A 255 29.12 2.58 9.69
N ILE A 256 29.25 2.29 10.99
CA ILE A 256 29.62 3.28 12.01
C ILE A 256 31.12 3.53 11.89
N LYS A 257 31.48 4.66 11.28
CA LYS A 257 32.88 5.04 11.06
C LYS A 257 33.39 6.13 12.00
N ARG A 258 32.49 6.67 12.82
CA ARG A 258 32.78 7.72 13.81
C ARG A 258 32.55 7.19 15.22
N PRO A 259 33.31 7.69 16.20
CA PRO A 259 33.03 7.38 17.59
C PRO A 259 31.69 7.98 18.04
N ILE A 260 31.15 7.50 19.16
CA ILE A 260 29.88 7.99 19.74
C ILE A 260 30.18 8.78 21.02
N CYS A 261 29.55 9.94 21.16
CA CYS A 261 29.47 10.73 22.39
C CYS A 261 28.03 10.69 22.94
N ILE A 262 27.88 10.68 24.26
CA ILE A 262 26.57 10.80 24.92
C ILE A 262 26.54 12.14 25.67
N ILE A 263 25.65 13.04 25.27
CA ILE A 263 25.49 14.36 25.88
C ILE A 263 24.25 14.32 26.76
N ASP A 264 24.44 14.37 28.08
CA ASP A 264 23.35 14.47 29.04
C ASP A 264 23.04 15.94 29.35
N GLU A 265 21.97 16.47 28.76
CA GLU A 265 21.48 17.83 29.05
C GLU A 265 20.63 17.88 30.32
N VAL A 266 20.06 16.75 30.73
CA VAL A 266 19.14 16.67 31.87
C VAL A 266 19.90 16.68 33.19
N ASN A 267 21.08 16.06 33.23
CA ASN A 267 21.98 16.03 34.40
C ASN A 267 21.28 15.54 35.68
N SER A 268 20.38 14.57 35.53
CA SER A 268 19.67 13.91 36.63
C SER A 268 20.28 12.55 36.94
N GLU A 269 19.95 12.01 38.11
CA GLU A 269 20.36 10.66 38.49
C GLU A 269 19.82 9.61 37.48
N LEU A 270 18.57 9.80 37.03
CA LEU A 270 17.92 8.95 36.04
C LEU A 270 18.61 9.03 34.66
N SER A 271 18.92 10.23 34.17
CA SER A 271 19.58 10.41 32.88
C SER A 271 21.00 9.85 32.88
N THR A 272 21.70 9.94 34.01
CA THR A 272 23.01 9.31 34.22
C THR A 272 22.91 7.78 34.13
N LEU A 273 21.93 7.17 34.81
CA LEU A 273 21.68 5.72 34.73
C LEU A 273 21.34 5.28 33.31
N MET A 274 20.54 6.07 32.59
CA MET A 274 20.18 5.81 31.19
C MET A 274 21.42 5.92 30.27
N ALA A 275 22.29 6.91 30.46
CA ALA A 275 23.54 7.05 29.72
C ALA A 275 24.45 5.82 29.89
N ASP A 276 24.60 5.33 31.13
CA ASP A 276 25.39 4.12 31.43
C ASP A 276 24.79 2.86 30.79
N GLN A 277 23.45 2.76 30.76
CA GLN A 277 22.76 1.67 30.09
C GLN A 277 22.96 1.69 28.58
N ILE A 278 22.84 2.88 27.95
CA ILE A 278 23.12 3.07 26.52
C ILE A 278 24.56 2.65 26.22
N LYS A 279 25.52 3.12 27.02
CA LYS A 279 26.94 2.76 26.89
C LYS A 279 27.16 1.25 26.99
N SER A 280 26.52 0.59 27.96
CA SER A 280 26.61 -0.86 28.14
C SER A 280 25.99 -1.65 26.97
N GLN A 281 24.84 -1.20 26.45
CA GLN A 281 24.18 -1.81 25.29
C GLN A 281 25.01 -1.67 24.01
N LEU A 282 25.55 -0.47 23.76
CA LEU A 282 26.44 -0.19 22.63
C LEU A 282 27.69 -1.07 22.67
N LEU A 283 28.30 -1.23 23.84
CA LEU A 283 29.46 -2.11 23.99
C LEU A 283 29.08 -3.59 23.80
N THR A 284 28.03 -4.06 24.48
CA THR A 284 27.67 -5.49 24.55
C THR A 284 27.16 -6.04 23.22
N TYR A 285 26.27 -5.30 22.54
CA TYR A 285 25.58 -5.80 21.35
C TYR A 285 26.18 -5.30 20.03
N TYR A 286 26.91 -4.18 20.08
CA TYR A 286 27.45 -3.53 18.90
C TYR A 286 28.98 -3.38 18.92
N ASN A 287 29.64 -3.69 20.04
CA ASN A 287 31.09 -3.50 20.24
C ASN A 287 31.56 -2.06 19.97
N ILE A 288 30.74 -1.08 20.38
CA ILE A 288 31.03 0.35 20.21
C ILE A 288 31.34 0.96 21.57
N ASN A 289 32.48 1.65 21.66
CA ASN A 289 32.85 2.42 22.84
C ASN A 289 32.40 3.87 22.70
N VAL A 290 31.77 4.38 23.76
CA VAL A 290 31.46 5.81 23.91
C VAL A 290 32.73 6.53 24.36
N ILE A 291 33.14 7.58 23.65
CA ILE A 291 34.45 8.22 23.84
C ILE A 291 34.40 9.50 24.68
N GLY A 292 33.22 10.07 24.91
CA GLY A 292 33.10 11.35 25.58
C GLY A 292 31.66 11.78 25.87
N THR A 293 31.56 12.86 26.63
CA THR A 293 30.31 13.50 27.07
C THR A 293 30.13 14.92 26.55
N THR A 294 30.98 15.34 25.62
CA THR A 294 31.03 16.68 25.04
C THR A 294 30.87 16.64 23.53
N TRP A 295 30.65 17.80 22.93
CA TRP A 295 30.53 17.96 21.48
C TRP A 295 31.87 17.71 20.78
N ASP A 296 31.85 16.87 19.74
CA ASP A 296 32.98 16.60 18.84
C ASP A 296 32.50 16.48 17.39
N GLU A 297 32.96 17.37 16.51
CA GLU A 297 32.60 17.38 15.08
C GLU A 297 32.90 16.05 14.35
N ARG A 298 33.79 15.24 14.91
CA ARG A 298 34.19 13.94 14.35
C ARG A 298 33.36 12.78 14.90
N ALA A 299 32.41 13.02 15.79
CA ALA A 299 31.61 12.00 16.47
C ALA A 299 30.12 12.00 16.05
N TYR A 300 29.46 10.88 16.34
CA TYR A 300 28.00 10.84 16.49
C TYR A 300 27.61 11.25 17.90
N HIS A 301 26.45 11.89 18.06
CA HIS A 301 25.99 12.34 19.37
C HIS A 301 24.62 11.75 19.69
N ILE A 302 24.53 11.08 20.83
CA ILE A 302 23.25 10.71 21.46
C ILE A 302 23.01 11.75 22.54
N ARG A 303 21.95 12.57 22.38
CA ARG A 303 21.65 13.66 23.30
C ARG A 303 20.43 13.32 24.14
N LEU A 304 20.62 13.25 25.45
CA LEU A 304 19.54 12.99 26.41
C LEU A 304 18.89 14.31 26.80
N ILE A 305 17.57 14.39 26.61
CA ILE A 305 16.75 15.58 26.85
C ILE A 305 15.44 15.19 27.56
N ASN A 306 14.71 16.17 28.07
CA ASN A 306 13.33 15.95 28.51
C ASN A 306 12.36 16.01 27.32
N ASP A 307 11.08 15.72 27.54
CA ASP A 307 10.03 15.93 26.55
C ASP A 307 9.76 17.42 26.28
N GLU A 308 8.98 17.70 25.23
CA GLU A 308 8.63 19.08 24.84
C GLU A 308 7.80 19.80 25.93
N GLU A 309 6.96 19.06 26.67
CA GLU A 309 6.12 19.61 27.73
C GLU A 309 6.99 20.23 28.84
N TYR A 310 8.02 19.52 29.28
CA TYR A 310 8.96 19.98 30.31
C TYR A 310 9.53 21.38 30.04
N TYR A 311 9.97 21.62 28.79
CA TYR A 311 10.57 22.89 28.39
C TYR A 311 9.51 23.98 28.22
N SER A 312 8.35 23.64 27.64
CA SER A 312 7.25 24.58 27.42
C SER A 312 6.66 25.11 28.74
N GLU A 313 6.43 24.25 29.73
CA GLU A 313 5.88 24.63 31.04
C GLU A 313 6.82 25.53 31.84
N ARG A 314 8.14 25.32 31.70
CA ARG A 314 9.18 26.08 32.40
C ARG A 314 9.62 27.32 31.63
N ASN A 315 9.09 27.53 30.43
CA ASN A 315 9.44 28.64 29.54
C ASN A 315 10.96 28.77 29.31
N ILE A 316 11.62 27.62 29.13
CA ILE A 316 13.06 27.53 28.85
C ILE A 316 13.29 26.99 27.43
N PRO A 317 14.43 27.31 26.79
CA PRO A 317 14.71 26.84 25.44
C PRO A 317 14.79 25.31 25.35
N ASP A 318 14.09 24.73 24.38
CA ASP A 318 14.13 23.30 24.09
C ASP A 318 15.44 22.93 23.35
N PRO A 319 16.32 22.10 23.94
CA PRO A 319 17.55 21.65 23.32
C PRO A 319 17.33 20.93 21.99
N HIS A 320 16.18 20.29 21.77
CA HIS A 320 15.87 19.61 20.50
C HIS A 320 15.93 20.58 19.30
N ARG A 321 15.61 21.86 19.53
CA ARG A 321 15.63 22.92 18.50
C ARG A 321 16.99 23.59 18.32
N ILE A 322 17.95 23.26 19.18
CA ILE A 322 19.27 23.90 19.24
C ILE A 322 20.32 22.81 18.99
N VAL A 323 20.57 22.53 17.71
CA VAL A 323 21.61 21.58 17.27
C VAL A 323 22.70 22.34 16.53
N PRO A 324 23.99 22.15 16.86
CA PRO A 324 25.07 22.79 16.11
C PRO A 324 25.08 22.33 14.65
N ASN A 325 25.37 23.25 13.73
CA ASN A 325 25.41 22.96 12.29
C ASN A 325 26.40 21.84 11.98
N ASN A 326 26.05 20.98 11.01
CA ASN A 326 26.85 19.83 10.54
C ASN A 326 27.14 18.73 11.58
N MET A 327 26.51 18.76 12.76
CA MET A 327 26.60 17.66 13.72
C MET A 327 25.59 16.55 13.42
N ILE A 328 26.01 15.30 13.65
CA ILE A 328 25.12 14.15 13.56
C ILE A 328 24.60 13.85 14.97
N VAL A 329 23.35 14.21 15.24
CA VAL A 329 22.75 14.14 16.58
C VAL A 329 21.44 13.37 16.55
N GLN A 330 21.28 12.41 17.46
CA GLN A 330 20.01 11.77 17.75
C GLN A 330 19.58 12.08 19.18
N HIS A 331 18.38 12.64 19.34
CA HIS A 331 17.80 12.92 20.65
C HIS A 331 17.13 11.66 21.21
N MET A 332 17.23 11.49 22.53
CA MET A 332 16.46 10.52 23.30
C MET A 332 15.83 11.23 24.49
N ILE A 333 14.54 11.00 24.69
CA ILE A 333 13.82 11.50 25.87
C ILE A 333 14.20 10.61 27.06
N VAL A 334 14.55 11.24 28.18
CA VAL A 334 14.85 10.52 29.42
C VAL A 334 13.55 9.97 30.00
N THR A 335 13.43 8.64 30.06
CA THR A 335 12.27 7.95 30.64
C THR A 335 12.73 6.73 31.45
N ASN A 336 11.88 6.26 32.38
CA ASN A 336 12.15 5.06 33.19
C ASN A 336 12.08 3.75 32.39
N GLU A 337 11.69 3.78 31.11
CA GLU A 337 11.36 2.57 30.34
C GLU A 337 12.59 1.73 29.97
N LEU A 338 13.74 2.39 29.73
CA LEU A 338 15.00 1.73 29.39
C LEU A 338 15.57 0.89 30.54
N GLU A 339 15.28 1.24 31.80
CA GLU A 339 15.83 0.56 32.96
C GLU A 339 15.39 -0.90 33.11
N THR A 340 14.26 -1.25 32.49
CA THR A 340 13.60 -2.55 32.71
C THR A 340 14.16 -3.70 31.84
N ARG A 341 14.96 -3.43 30.80
CA ARG A 341 15.39 -4.44 29.81
C ARG A 341 16.90 -4.71 29.85
N LYS A 342 17.39 -5.35 30.92
CA LYS A 342 18.83 -5.68 31.08
C LYS A 342 19.32 -6.93 30.32
N LYS A 343 18.44 -7.77 29.78
CA LYS A 343 18.81 -9.13 29.29
C LYS A 343 18.80 -9.32 27.77
N ALA A 344 18.38 -8.32 27.00
CA ALA A 344 18.31 -8.39 25.55
C ALA A 344 18.77 -7.06 24.94
N GLU A 345 19.10 -7.12 23.66
CA GLU A 345 19.30 -5.93 22.84
C GLU A 345 18.05 -5.05 22.90
N SER A 346 18.24 -3.76 23.18
CA SER A 346 17.15 -2.78 23.16
C SER A 346 16.85 -2.36 21.71
N PRO A 347 15.61 -2.59 21.21
CA PRO A 347 15.17 -2.09 19.90
C PRO A 347 15.29 -0.57 19.76
N GLU A 348 15.17 0.14 20.88
CA GLU A 348 15.33 1.58 20.97
C GLU A 348 16.77 2.01 20.61
N ILE A 349 17.78 1.28 21.09
CA ILE A 349 19.20 1.50 20.74
C ILE A 349 19.46 1.16 19.27
N THR A 350 18.89 0.07 18.75
CA THR A 350 18.99 -0.27 17.32
C THR A 350 18.47 0.88 16.45
N LYS A 351 17.33 1.45 16.83
CA LYS A 351 16.72 2.58 16.11
C LYS A 351 17.59 3.84 16.20
N VAL A 352 18.18 4.14 17.36
CA VAL A 352 19.10 5.27 17.52
C VAL A 352 20.29 5.15 16.57
N ILE A 353 20.89 3.96 16.45
CA ILE A 353 21.98 3.70 15.51
C ILE A 353 21.54 3.94 14.07
N GLN A 354 20.37 3.42 13.67
CA GLN A 354 19.82 3.61 12.33
C GLN A 354 19.63 5.10 12.00
N GLU A 355 19.05 5.87 12.91
CA GLU A 355 18.83 7.32 12.74
C GLU A 355 20.15 8.08 12.63
N LEU A 356 21.18 7.73 13.41
CA LEU A 356 22.51 8.33 13.30
C LEU A 356 23.14 8.08 11.92
N LEU A 357 23.05 6.85 11.41
CA LEU A 357 23.54 6.50 10.07
C LEU A 357 22.77 7.26 8.97
N ILE A 358 21.44 7.33 9.07
CA ILE A 358 20.59 8.08 8.12
C ILE A 358 20.96 9.57 8.14
N LYS A 359 21.16 10.17 9.31
CA LYS A 359 21.52 11.59 9.43
C LYS A 359 22.89 11.88 8.81
N GLU A 360 23.86 10.99 8.99
CA GLU A 360 25.13 11.12 8.30
C GLU A 360 25.00 10.94 6.77
N ASP A 361 24.17 10.00 6.30
CA ASP A 361 23.88 9.81 4.88
C ASP A 361 23.26 11.09 4.27
N VAL A 362 22.38 11.78 5.00
CA VAL A 362 21.80 13.07 4.59
C VAL A 362 22.87 14.16 4.50
N ILE A 363 23.73 14.28 5.52
CA ILE A 363 24.81 15.30 5.55
C ILE A 363 25.82 15.05 4.42
N THR A 364 26.23 13.80 4.22
CA THR A 364 27.20 13.39 3.20
C THR A 364 26.60 13.24 1.79
N LYS A 365 25.25 13.31 1.69
CA LYS A 365 24.48 13.11 0.46
C LYS A 365 24.75 11.74 -0.19
N GLN A 366 25.02 10.71 0.61
CA GLN A 366 25.33 9.37 0.16
C GLN A 366 24.59 8.33 0.98
N VAL A 367 23.76 7.50 0.33
CA VAL A 367 23.11 6.36 0.98
C VAL A 367 24.13 5.23 1.12
N ARG A 368 24.62 4.91 2.33
CA ARG A 368 25.72 3.94 2.52
C ARG A 368 25.27 2.53 2.86
N ILE A 369 23.98 2.34 3.15
CA ILE A 369 23.38 1.02 3.41
C ILE A 369 23.35 0.11 2.17
N PHE A 370 23.81 0.57 1.01
CA PHE A 370 23.80 -0.23 -0.20
C PHE A 370 25.11 -0.02 -0.96
N ASP A 371 25.70 -1.11 -1.46
CA ASP A 371 26.87 -1.04 -2.32
C ASP A 371 26.45 -0.63 -3.74
N TRP A 372 26.40 0.68 -3.97
CA TRP A 372 26.04 1.25 -5.27
C TRP A 372 27.01 0.86 -6.40
N SER A 373 28.27 0.54 -6.07
CA SER A 373 29.26 0.15 -7.07
C SER A 373 28.91 -1.19 -7.74
N SER A 374 28.22 -2.07 -7.01
CA SER A 374 27.73 -3.36 -7.52
C SER A 374 26.76 -3.23 -8.69
N LEU A 375 26.12 -2.08 -8.86
CA LEU A 375 25.13 -1.87 -9.90
C LEU A 375 25.74 -1.41 -11.24
N ALA A 376 27.05 -1.13 -11.27
CA ALA A 376 27.80 -0.72 -12.47
C ALA A 376 27.19 0.46 -13.26
N PHE A 377 26.39 1.30 -12.62
CA PHE A 377 25.88 2.53 -13.23
C PHE A 377 26.89 3.68 -13.04
N ASP A 378 27.13 4.42 -14.11
CA ASP A 378 28.04 5.57 -14.19
C ASP A 378 27.32 6.93 -14.02
N THR A 379 26.02 6.90 -13.70
CA THR A 379 25.17 8.10 -13.64
C THR A 379 24.82 8.49 -12.20
N THR A 380 24.57 9.79 -12.00
CA THR A 380 24.09 10.31 -10.71
C THR A 380 22.65 9.86 -10.43
N TRP A 381 22.44 9.21 -9.29
CA TRP A 381 21.12 8.81 -8.83
C TRP A 381 20.32 9.99 -8.30
N LYS A 382 19.06 10.10 -8.75
CA LYS A 382 18.09 11.05 -8.19
C LYS A 382 16.95 10.26 -7.55
N PHE A 383 16.86 10.33 -6.23
CA PHE A 383 15.69 9.84 -5.51
C PHE A 383 14.58 10.87 -5.65
N VAL A 384 13.58 10.54 -6.45
CA VAL A 384 12.42 11.39 -6.64
C VAL A 384 11.30 10.92 -5.73
N ASN A 385 10.82 11.80 -4.86
CA ASN A 385 9.52 11.61 -4.27
C ASN A 385 8.50 12.10 -5.32
N ARG A 386 7.57 11.25 -5.72
CA ARG A 386 6.58 11.61 -6.76
C ARG A 386 5.68 12.72 -6.24
N THR A 387 6.07 13.97 -6.49
CA THR A 387 5.15 15.11 -6.45
C THR A 387 4.44 15.15 -7.80
N LYS A 388 3.11 15.24 -7.79
CA LYS A 388 2.33 15.37 -9.02
C LYS A 388 2.75 16.64 -9.74
N ILE A 389 3.34 16.50 -10.92
CA ILE A 389 3.60 17.60 -11.83
C ILE A 389 2.57 17.51 -12.96
N ARG A 390 1.99 18.66 -13.34
CA ARG A 390 1.21 18.81 -14.58
C ARG A 390 2.22 18.92 -15.72
N ASP A 391 2.10 18.04 -16.71
CA ASP A 391 3.11 17.85 -17.75
C ASP A 391 3.33 19.09 -18.62
N SER A 392 4.61 19.33 -18.96
CA SER A 392 5.01 19.98 -20.20
C SER A 392 6.21 19.21 -20.80
N GLU A 393 5.89 18.49 -21.88
CA GLU A 393 6.70 18.10 -23.05
C GLU A 393 8.06 17.37 -22.89
N ASN A 394 8.04 16.14 -23.42
CA ASN A 394 9.05 15.36 -24.17
C ASN A 394 10.55 15.67 -24.06
N SER A 395 11.33 14.60 -23.90
CA SER A 395 12.54 14.41 -24.73
C SER A 395 12.98 12.94 -24.78
N ASP A 396 13.37 12.52 -25.98
CA ASP A 396 13.89 11.22 -26.43
C ASP A 396 14.93 10.54 -25.53
N LYS A 397 14.92 9.19 -25.48
CA LYS A 397 16.13 8.33 -25.68
C LYS A 397 15.90 6.80 -25.51
N LYS A 398 16.54 6.10 -26.45
CA LYS A 398 17.11 4.73 -26.55
C LYS A 398 16.79 3.66 -25.48
N SER A 399 16.54 2.47 -26.02
CA SER A 399 15.72 1.35 -25.52
C SER A 399 16.50 0.14 -25.00
N HIS A 400 16.05 -0.51 -23.91
CA HIS A 400 16.19 -1.95 -23.60
C HIS A 400 15.14 -2.42 -22.54
N ILE A 401 14.86 -3.74 -22.46
CA ILE A 401 13.52 -4.38 -22.45
C ILE A 401 13.03 -4.92 -21.07
N LEU A 402 11.73 -4.74 -20.73
CA LEU A 402 10.99 -5.49 -19.68
C LEU A 402 9.48 -5.55 -19.99
N ASN A 403 8.84 -6.72 -20.03
CA ASN A 403 7.47 -6.87 -20.58
C ASN A 403 6.35 -6.50 -19.56
N ALA A 404 5.41 -5.65 -19.95
CA ALA A 404 4.16 -5.33 -19.26
C ALA A 404 2.97 -5.37 -20.26
N LEU A 405 1.72 -5.25 -19.79
CA LEU A 405 0.54 -5.08 -20.65
C LEU A 405 -0.09 -3.72 -20.33
N VAL A 406 -0.33 -2.91 -21.35
CA VAL A 406 -0.94 -1.58 -21.22
C VAL A 406 -2.29 -1.53 -21.91
N ALA A 407 -3.25 -0.98 -21.17
CA ALA A 407 -4.56 -0.67 -21.69
C ALA A 407 -4.50 0.61 -22.55
N LYS A 408 -5.00 0.53 -23.78
CA LYS A 408 -5.17 1.68 -24.67
C LYS A 408 -6.67 1.97 -24.82
N PRO A 409 -7.17 3.11 -24.31
CA PRO A 409 -8.53 3.52 -24.60
C PRO A 409 -8.65 3.89 -26.08
N HIS A 410 -9.75 3.50 -26.72
CA HIS A 410 -10.02 3.92 -28.08
C HIS A 410 -10.72 5.29 -28.08
N ASN A 411 -10.18 6.24 -28.84
CA ASN A 411 -10.91 7.45 -29.22
C ASN A 411 -11.83 7.10 -30.39
N THR A 412 -12.91 6.36 -30.14
CA THR A 412 -13.89 6.06 -31.20
C THR A 412 -15.21 6.76 -30.90
N VAL A 413 -15.72 7.42 -31.93
CA VAL A 413 -17.05 8.03 -32.00
C VAL A 413 -18.11 6.96 -31.70
N ILE A 414 -18.94 7.16 -30.66
CA ILE A 414 -20.11 6.31 -30.32
C ILE A 414 -21.37 6.88 -30.96
#